data_AF-A0A947XNA4-F1
#
_entry.id   AF-A0A947XNA4-F1
#
_cell.length_a   1.000
_cell.length_b   1.000
_cell.length_c   1.000
_cell.angle_alpha   90.00
_cell.angle_beta   90.00
_cell.angle_gamma   90.00
#
_symmetry.space_group_name_H-M   'P 1'
#
loop_
_entity.id
_entity.type
_entity.pdbx_description
1 polymer ?
#
loop_
_entity_poly.entity_id
_entity_poly.type
_entity_poly.pdbx_seq_one_letter_code
_entity_poly.pdbx_strand_id
1 'polypeptide(L)'
;MRKLLLLLVLSFAPLSQAAVGVFPDSTFQNLDHGLYWFGYGDSWQKAVPGQSNAYYVASKPTLIYIHGWQNGSTQKKNRETFNRKDAGGPDLDLANAWLAAGYNVGVLYWNQFADEGEVKDAEAKIWTASGPRAMRWRNSSGVYSNGPTQSASDLLFNSYKANLAGYSGSNIRIAGHSLGNQMAIVLAKKISDAVSAGTVNSKLLPKRVALLDPFYSNNAKSYLGNKWVGEVCRTYVSALKTKGVIFETYRTSGASSTGFIGDSNSGLMNMTAFSELKPWYFNATQLTEKHNAAVWHYLWSFSSNPPLITGTSNQAASAKTSDSRITSLMNGGKKLVHDQGAYTKEPSDDNFKEANR
;
A
#
# COMPACT_ATOMS: atom_id res chain seq x y z
N MET A 1 33.73 28.61 52.08
CA MET A 1 33.88 27.62 50.99
C MET A 1 32.68 26.68 50.99
N ARG A 2 31.66 26.93 50.16
CA ARG A 2 30.54 25.99 49.93
C ARG A 2 30.54 25.66 48.44
N LYS A 3 30.92 24.41 48.11
CA LYS A 3 30.91 23.88 46.76
C LYS A 3 29.47 23.59 46.37
N LEU A 4 28.97 24.26 45.34
CA LEU A 4 27.69 23.96 44.70
C LEU A 4 27.97 22.84 43.67
N LEU A 5 27.43 21.64 43.89
CA LEU A 5 27.49 20.55 42.93
C LEU A 5 26.36 20.75 41.92
N LEU A 6 26.69 21.07 40.67
CA LEU A 6 25.75 21.03 39.55
C LEU A 6 25.57 19.56 39.14
N LEU A 7 24.39 18.98 39.37
CA LEU A 7 24.00 17.71 38.76
C LEU A 7 23.54 17.98 37.33
N LEU A 8 24.37 17.59 36.36
CA LEU A 8 23.99 17.52 34.96
C LEU A 8 23.16 16.23 34.75
N VAL A 9 21.83 16.37 34.66
CA VAL A 9 20.97 15.27 34.24
C VAL A 9 21.07 15.14 32.72
N LEU A 10 21.98 14.28 32.24
CA LEU A 10 22.01 13.85 30.84
C LEU A 10 20.80 12.93 30.60
N SER A 11 19.73 13.50 30.07
CA SER A 11 18.64 12.76 29.46
C SER A 11 19.15 12.04 28.21
N PHE A 12 19.55 10.78 28.34
CA PHE A 12 19.78 9.89 27.21
C PHE A 12 18.42 9.58 26.56
N ALA A 13 18.03 10.38 25.57
CA ALA A 13 17.01 9.94 24.62
C ALA A 13 17.62 8.75 23.84
N PRO A 14 16.99 7.58 23.80
CA PRO A 14 17.48 6.48 22.97
C PRO A 14 17.38 6.92 21.51
N LEU A 15 18.55 7.17 20.89
CA LEU A 15 18.66 7.24 19.44
C LEU A 15 18.32 5.84 18.91
N SER A 16 17.05 5.63 18.55
CA SER A 16 16.64 4.47 17.78
C SER A 16 17.40 4.54 16.45
N GLN A 17 18.44 3.71 16.35
CA GLN A 17 19.30 3.65 15.19
C GLN A 17 18.48 3.06 14.03
N ALA A 18 18.46 3.76 12.91
CA ALA A 18 17.82 3.24 11.71
C ALA A 18 18.59 2.03 11.16
N ALA A 19 17.85 1.01 10.73
CA ALA A 19 18.42 -0.19 10.14
C ALA A 19 18.39 -0.11 8.61
N VAL A 20 19.32 -0.77 7.93
CA VAL A 20 19.42 -0.80 6.47
C VAL A 20 18.97 -2.16 5.96
N GLY A 21 17.94 -2.19 5.10
CA GLY A 21 17.58 -3.31 4.20
C GLY A 21 17.18 -4.65 4.82
N VAL A 22 17.69 -5.01 5.99
CA VAL A 22 17.53 -6.32 6.63
C VAL A 22 16.80 -6.16 7.96
N PHE A 23 15.72 -6.91 8.13
CA PHE A 23 14.94 -6.92 9.35
C PHE A 23 15.56 -7.88 10.38
N PRO A 24 15.64 -7.51 11.67
CA PRO A 24 16.12 -8.41 12.71
C PRO A 24 15.25 -9.67 12.81
N ASP A 25 15.88 -10.81 13.10
CA ASP A 25 15.21 -12.10 13.33
C ASP A 25 14.03 -12.02 14.30
N SER A 26 14.16 -11.21 15.35
CA SER A 26 13.11 -11.01 16.36
C SER A 26 11.80 -10.46 15.77
N THR A 27 11.87 -9.75 14.64
CA THR A 27 10.71 -9.23 13.89
C THR A 27 9.86 -10.36 13.30
N PHE A 28 10.48 -11.51 12.98
CA PHE A 28 9.81 -12.65 12.38
C PHE A 28 9.50 -13.75 13.40
N GLN A 29 10.22 -13.79 14.52
CA GLN A 29 9.93 -14.71 15.61
C GLN A 29 8.73 -14.29 16.46
N ASN A 30 8.54 -12.98 16.63
CA ASN A 30 7.40 -12.42 17.36
C ASN A 30 6.38 -11.83 16.40
N LEU A 31 5.13 -11.70 16.84
CA LEU A 31 4.13 -11.00 16.04
C LEU A 31 4.52 -9.52 15.91
N ASP A 32 4.77 -9.10 14.69
CA ASP A 32 5.11 -7.74 14.34
C ASP A 32 4.24 -7.24 13.19
N HIS A 33 3.55 -6.12 13.45
CA HIS A 33 2.77 -5.39 12.47
C HIS A 33 2.83 -3.89 12.78
N GLY A 34 2.34 -3.08 11.85
CA GLY A 34 2.21 -1.63 12.01
C GLY A 34 3.07 -0.84 11.04
N LEU A 35 3.21 0.46 11.33
CA LEU A 35 3.81 1.43 10.42
C LEU A 35 5.33 1.46 10.56
N TYR A 36 6.03 1.42 9.44
CA TYR A 36 7.47 1.61 9.33
C TYR A 36 7.73 2.77 8.38
N TRP A 37 8.59 3.69 8.80
CA TRP A 37 9.02 4.81 7.97
C TRP A 37 10.38 4.49 7.35
N PHE A 38 10.56 4.92 6.10
CA PHE A 38 11.73 4.65 5.29
C PHE A 38 12.46 5.95 4.94
N GLY A 39 13.78 5.89 4.99
CA GLY A 39 14.69 6.88 4.43
C GLY A 39 15.38 6.35 3.17
N TYR A 40 16.41 7.05 2.73
CA TYR A 40 17.19 6.67 1.55
C TYR A 40 17.88 5.31 1.72
N GLY A 41 18.02 4.57 0.61
CA GLY A 41 18.77 3.32 0.56
C GLY A 41 18.14 2.20 1.36
N ASP A 42 16.80 2.12 1.39
CA ASP A 42 16.04 1.15 2.18
C ASP A 42 16.37 1.18 3.69
N SER A 43 16.79 2.33 4.19
CA SER A 43 16.91 2.55 5.63
C SER A 43 15.52 2.73 6.25
N TRP A 44 15.27 2.17 7.43
CA TRP A 44 13.94 2.16 8.03
C TRP A 44 13.93 2.25 9.54
N GLN A 45 12.79 2.67 10.08
CA GLN A 45 12.51 2.70 11.52
C GLN A 45 11.02 2.43 11.77
N LYS A 46 10.71 1.48 12.65
CA LYS A 46 9.33 1.24 13.12
C LYS A 46 8.78 2.49 13.80
N ALA A 47 7.55 2.86 13.50
CA ALA A 47 6.84 3.94 14.18
C ALA A 47 6.32 3.44 15.54
N VAL A 48 6.64 4.19 16.60
CA VAL A 48 6.15 3.95 17.95
C VAL A 48 5.31 5.17 18.38
N PRO A 49 4.03 5.00 18.76
CA PRO A 49 3.18 6.13 19.14
C PRO A 49 3.82 7.01 20.22
N GLY A 50 3.78 8.32 20.02
CA GLY A 50 4.35 9.31 20.94
C GLY A 50 5.87 9.44 20.89
N GLN A 51 6.58 8.64 20.09
CA GLN A 51 8.03 8.76 19.91
C GLN A 51 8.39 9.44 18.58
N SER A 52 9.48 10.21 18.59
CA SER A 52 10.07 10.74 17.37
C SER A 52 10.60 9.61 16.48
N ASN A 53 10.49 9.77 15.17
CA ASN A 53 11.03 8.85 14.18
C ASN A 53 11.88 9.63 13.17
N ALA A 54 13.08 9.14 12.86
CA ALA A 54 14.08 9.82 12.04
C ALA A 54 13.61 10.10 10.61
N TYR A 55 12.62 9.33 10.12
CA TYR A 55 12.13 9.38 8.75
C TYR A 55 10.75 10.02 8.62
N TYR A 56 10.18 10.49 9.71
CA TYR A 56 8.84 11.06 9.72
C TYR A 56 8.83 12.51 10.21
N VAL A 57 8.22 13.37 9.40
CA VAL A 57 7.92 14.76 9.77
C VAL A 57 6.44 15.02 9.52
N ALA A 58 5.72 15.41 10.57
CA ALA A 58 4.27 15.51 10.57
C ALA A 58 3.68 16.50 9.55
N SER A 59 4.45 17.48 9.09
CA SER A 59 4.04 18.49 8.11
C SER A 59 4.27 18.09 6.65
N LYS A 60 5.03 17.00 6.39
CA LYS A 60 5.33 16.54 5.02
C LYS A 60 4.13 15.82 4.39
N PRO A 61 3.96 15.86 3.06
CA PRO A 61 3.07 14.92 2.38
C PRO A 61 3.57 13.48 2.64
N THR A 62 2.68 12.49 2.54
CA THR A 62 2.97 11.13 2.99
C THR A 62 2.52 10.11 1.95
N LEU A 63 3.39 9.16 1.63
CA LEU A 63 3.06 7.93 0.90
C LEU A 63 3.14 6.75 1.87
N ILE A 64 2.07 5.95 1.94
CA ILE A 64 2.05 4.69 2.68
C ILE A 64 1.72 3.54 1.73
N TYR A 65 2.61 2.56 1.67
CA TYR A 65 2.43 1.32 0.92
C TYR A 65 1.89 0.20 1.82
N ILE A 66 1.03 -0.66 1.25
CA ILE A 66 0.45 -1.82 1.91
C ILE A 66 0.57 -3.02 0.96
N HIS A 67 1.40 -3.99 1.35
CA HIS A 67 1.61 -5.22 0.59
C HIS A 67 0.39 -6.17 0.65
N GLY A 68 0.40 -7.19 -0.20
CA GLY A 68 -0.63 -8.22 -0.26
C GLY A 68 -0.30 -9.52 0.46
N TRP A 69 -0.67 -10.63 -0.16
CA TRP A 69 -0.42 -12.00 0.31
C TRP A 69 1.09 -12.32 0.32
N GLN A 70 1.58 -12.97 1.37
CA GLN A 70 3.02 -13.08 1.66
C GLN A 70 3.45 -14.51 2.03
N ASN A 71 2.95 -15.50 1.30
CA ASN A 71 3.20 -16.92 1.55
C ASN A 71 4.71 -17.25 1.62
N GLY A 72 5.14 -17.74 2.78
CA GLY A 72 6.52 -18.16 3.06
C GLY A 72 7.49 -17.00 3.32
N SER A 73 7.04 -15.74 3.29
CA SER A 73 7.90 -14.57 3.51
C SER A 73 8.52 -14.56 4.91
N THR A 74 7.78 -14.99 5.94
CA THR A 74 8.23 -14.94 7.33
C THR A 74 9.34 -15.95 7.57
N GLN A 75 9.20 -17.16 7.04
CA GLN A 75 10.25 -18.19 7.14
C GLN A 75 11.53 -17.76 6.40
N LYS A 76 11.37 -17.07 5.27
CA LYS A 76 12.48 -16.46 4.52
C LYS A 76 13.03 -15.19 5.17
N LYS A 77 12.43 -14.72 6.27
CA LYS A 77 12.77 -13.47 6.96
C LYS A 77 12.81 -12.28 6.00
N ASN A 78 11.86 -12.26 5.07
CA ASN A 78 11.76 -11.25 4.03
C ASN A 78 10.52 -10.37 4.25
N ARG A 79 10.69 -9.06 4.08
CA ARG A 79 9.62 -8.07 4.02
C ARG A 79 9.83 -7.23 2.78
N GLU A 80 8.73 -6.86 2.13
CA GLU A 80 8.82 -5.96 0.98
C GLU A 80 9.39 -4.60 1.39
N THR A 81 10.45 -4.16 0.73
CA THR A 81 11.07 -2.83 0.87
C THR A 81 10.90 -2.03 -0.42
N PHE A 82 11.56 -0.87 -0.54
CA PHE A 82 11.50 -0.03 -1.74
C PHE A 82 12.54 -0.41 -2.78
N ASN A 83 13.51 -1.29 -2.50
CA ASN A 83 14.19 -2.05 -3.53
C ASN A 83 13.40 -3.33 -3.87
N ARG A 84 12.96 -3.44 -5.13
CA ARG A 84 12.08 -4.51 -5.61
C ARG A 84 12.75 -5.44 -6.63
N LYS A 85 14.09 -5.48 -6.66
CA LYS A 85 14.87 -6.37 -7.54
C LYS A 85 14.41 -7.83 -7.48
N ASP A 86 14.24 -8.34 -6.26
CA ASP A 86 13.83 -9.73 -6.01
C ASP A 86 12.37 -10.02 -6.39
N ALA A 87 11.59 -8.99 -6.71
CA ALA A 87 10.23 -9.07 -7.21
C ALA A 87 10.14 -8.75 -8.72
N GLY A 88 11.26 -8.88 -9.44
CA GLY A 88 11.37 -8.60 -10.87
C GLY A 88 11.52 -7.12 -11.23
N GLY A 89 11.57 -6.23 -10.23
CA GLY A 89 11.80 -4.80 -10.41
C GLY A 89 13.24 -4.45 -10.80
N PRO A 90 13.53 -3.16 -11.01
CA PRO A 90 14.90 -2.68 -11.15
C PRO A 90 15.63 -2.74 -9.80
N ASP A 91 16.96 -2.76 -9.84
CA ASP A 91 17.81 -2.64 -8.64
C ASP A 91 17.99 -1.17 -8.26
N LEU A 92 16.92 -0.58 -7.71
CA LEU A 92 16.82 0.85 -7.40
C LEU A 92 16.06 1.05 -6.08
N ASP A 93 16.40 2.12 -5.36
CA ASP A 93 15.60 2.63 -4.25
C ASP A 93 14.39 3.40 -4.81
N LEU A 94 13.22 2.76 -4.82
CA LEU A 94 11.99 3.36 -5.34
C LEU A 94 11.38 4.42 -4.43
N ALA A 95 11.87 4.59 -3.19
CA ALA A 95 11.48 5.69 -2.33
C ALA A 95 12.23 6.98 -2.67
N ASN A 96 13.37 6.89 -3.36
CA ASN A 96 14.29 8.01 -3.56
C ASN A 96 13.61 9.28 -4.12
N ALA A 97 12.88 9.15 -5.23
CA ALA A 97 12.21 10.28 -5.88
C ALA A 97 11.10 10.90 -5.01
N TRP A 98 10.45 10.09 -4.18
CA TRP A 98 9.42 10.56 -3.24
C TRP A 98 10.05 11.32 -2.07
N LEU A 99 11.10 10.77 -1.48
CA LEU A 99 11.88 11.40 -0.40
C LEU A 99 12.49 12.72 -0.86
N ALA A 100 13.06 12.75 -2.07
CA ALA A 100 13.62 13.96 -2.69
C ALA A 100 12.55 15.04 -2.94
N ALA A 101 11.31 14.64 -3.23
CA ALA A 101 10.17 15.56 -3.32
C ALA A 101 9.57 15.94 -1.96
N GLY A 102 10.22 15.56 -0.85
CA GLY A 102 9.82 15.93 0.50
C GLY A 102 8.69 15.09 1.10
N TYR A 103 8.41 13.89 0.58
CA TYR A 103 7.43 12.99 1.18
C TYR A 103 8.00 12.26 2.39
N ASN A 104 7.16 11.96 3.37
CA ASN A 104 7.35 10.78 4.22
C ASN A 104 7.00 9.55 3.39
N VAL A 105 7.81 8.49 3.47
CA VAL A 105 7.55 7.23 2.76
C VAL A 105 7.51 6.10 3.79
N GLY A 106 6.45 5.31 3.80
CA GLY A 106 6.28 4.24 4.78
C GLY A 106 5.56 3.02 4.26
N VAL A 107 5.65 1.93 5.03
CA VAL A 107 4.94 0.68 4.79
C VAL A 107 4.13 0.31 6.03
N LEU A 108 2.85 -0.03 5.86
CA LEU A 108 2.04 -0.67 6.90
C LEU A 108 2.15 -2.19 6.75
N TYR A 109 2.98 -2.81 7.59
CA TYR A 109 3.20 -4.26 7.54
C TYR A 109 2.11 -5.04 8.26
N TRP A 110 1.71 -6.13 7.62
CA TRP A 110 0.86 -7.18 8.17
C TRP A 110 1.32 -8.56 7.67
N ASN A 111 2.60 -8.69 7.29
CA ASN A 111 3.16 -9.83 6.55
C ASN A 111 2.97 -11.17 7.27
N GLN A 112 3.10 -11.23 8.59
CA GLN A 112 2.90 -12.49 9.34
C GLN A 112 1.45 -12.95 9.39
N PHE A 113 0.49 -12.03 9.25
CA PHE A 113 -0.92 -12.37 9.06
C PHE A 113 -1.21 -12.76 7.61
N ALA A 114 -0.52 -12.12 6.66
CA ALA A 114 -0.62 -12.38 5.23
C ALA A 114 0.18 -13.61 4.77
N ASP A 115 1.06 -14.17 5.60
CA ASP A 115 1.81 -15.39 5.35
C ASP A 115 0.92 -16.61 5.63
N GLU A 116 0.06 -16.88 4.66
CA GLU A 116 -0.86 -18.02 4.66
C GLU A 116 -0.59 -18.90 3.44
N GLY A 117 -0.90 -20.19 3.55
CA GLY A 117 -0.80 -21.12 2.40
C GLY A 117 -1.90 -20.89 1.35
N GLU A 118 -3.01 -20.27 1.74
CA GLU A 118 -4.16 -19.96 0.89
C GLU A 118 -4.47 -18.46 0.96
N VAL A 119 -4.63 -17.81 -0.19
CA VAL A 119 -4.84 -16.35 -0.28
C VAL A 119 -6.13 -15.92 0.43
N LYS A 120 -7.18 -16.74 0.39
CA LYS A 120 -8.47 -16.45 1.04
C LYS A 120 -8.39 -16.46 2.57
N ASP A 121 -7.45 -17.23 3.13
CA ASP A 121 -7.22 -17.25 4.58
C ASP A 121 -6.58 -15.93 5.05
N ALA A 122 -5.67 -15.36 4.26
CA ALA A 122 -5.12 -14.02 4.49
C ALA A 122 -6.18 -12.92 4.24
N GLU A 123 -7.00 -13.07 3.18
CA GLU A 123 -8.08 -12.13 2.85
C GLU A 123 -9.06 -11.98 4.01
N ALA A 124 -9.53 -13.08 4.60
CA ALA A 124 -10.51 -13.05 5.69
C ALA A 124 -10.04 -12.21 6.89
N LYS A 125 -8.74 -12.23 7.21
CA LYS A 125 -8.15 -11.46 8.32
C LYS A 125 -8.21 -9.96 8.12
N ILE A 126 -8.31 -9.48 6.88
CA ILE A 126 -8.53 -8.05 6.61
C ILE A 126 -9.89 -7.63 7.17
N TRP A 127 -10.90 -8.49 7.04
CA TRP A 127 -12.30 -8.16 7.28
C TRP A 127 -12.80 -8.56 8.67
N THR A 128 -12.27 -9.65 9.23
CA THR A 128 -12.71 -10.19 10.52
C THR A 128 -11.59 -10.92 11.24
N ALA A 129 -11.63 -10.93 12.58
CA ALA A 129 -10.73 -11.74 13.38
C ALA A 129 -11.19 -13.20 13.54
N SER A 130 -12.44 -13.50 13.19
CA SER A 130 -13.10 -14.80 13.39
C SER A 130 -13.39 -15.53 12.08
N GLY A 131 -12.63 -15.23 11.02
CA GLY A 131 -12.70 -15.93 9.74
C GLY A 131 -12.21 -17.39 9.82
N PRO A 132 -12.14 -18.12 8.70
CA PRO A 132 -11.82 -19.56 8.67
C PRO A 132 -10.52 -19.97 9.39
N ARG A 133 -9.53 -19.09 9.45
CA ARG A 133 -8.25 -19.29 10.17
C ARG A 133 -8.03 -18.37 11.37
N ALA A 134 -9.06 -17.60 11.74
CA ALA A 134 -8.96 -16.52 12.70
C ALA A 134 -7.74 -15.61 12.41
N MET A 135 -7.23 -14.91 13.42
CA MET A 135 -6.04 -14.05 13.33
C MET A 135 -4.73 -14.80 13.57
N ARG A 136 -4.64 -16.10 13.26
CA ARG A 136 -3.36 -16.81 13.41
C ARG A 136 -2.25 -16.11 12.63
N TRP A 137 -1.01 -16.21 13.08
CA TRP A 137 0.14 -15.62 12.40
C TRP A 137 1.29 -16.61 12.39
N ARG A 138 2.14 -16.52 11.38
CA ARG A 138 3.27 -17.42 11.20
C ARG A 138 4.54 -16.80 11.77
N ASN A 139 5.36 -17.59 12.47
CA ASN A 139 6.71 -17.17 12.86
C ASN A 139 7.77 -17.67 11.85
N SER A 140 9.03 -17.26 12.00
CA SER A 140 10.11 -17.67 11.09
C SER A 140 10.47 -19.16 11.14
N SER A 141 10.04 -19.90 12.16
CA SER A 141 10.12 -21.37 12.19
C SER A 141 8.99 -22.04 11.39
N GLY A 142 8.05 -21.28 10.84
CA GLY A 142 6.90 -21.77 10.07
C GLY A 142 5.71 -22.19 10.91
N VAL A 143 5.79 -22.01 12.24
CA VAL A 143 4.75 -22.39 13.19
C VAL A 143 3.70 -21.29 13.26
N TYR A 144 2.43 -21.68 13.23
CA TYR A 144 1.32 -20.76 13.46
C TYR A 144 1.05 -20.60 14.96
N SER A 145 0.88 -19.36 15.38
CA SER A 145 0.41 -19.00 16.72
C SER A 145 -0.93 -18.28 16.63
N ASN A 146 -1.72 -18.34 17.70
CA ASN A 146 -2.93 -17.53 17.80
C ASN A 146 -2.58 -16.04 17.83
N GLY A 147 -3.37 -15.22 17.15
CA GLY A 147 -3.22 -13.78 17.15
C GLY A 147 -4.33 -13.06 17.92
N PRO A 148 -4.39 -11.72 17.80
CA PRO A 148 -5.32 -10.89 18.55
C PRO A 148 -6.78 -11.08 18.08
N THR A 149 -7.73 -10.59 18.88
CA THR A 149 -9.17 -10.61 18.57
C THR A 149 -9.62 -9.50 17.62
N GLN A 150 -8.69 -8.66 17.17
CA GLN A 150 -8.93 -7.57 16.22
C GLN A 150 -8.52 -8.01 14.81
N SER A 151 -9.28 -7.60 13.79
CA SER A 151 -8.91 -7.87 12.40
C SER A 151 -7.59 -7.16 12.05
N ALA A 152 -6.90 -7.62 11.01
CA ALA A 152 -5.69 -6.96 10.53
C ALA A 152 -5.96 -5.49 10.15
N SER A 153 -7.13 -5.18 9.60
CA SER A 153 -7.49 -3.79 9.28
C SER A 153 -7.74 -2.93 10.52
N ASP A 154 -8.26 -3.49 11.62
CA ASP A 154 -8.38 -2.78 12.90
C ASP A 154 -7.01 -2.49 13.52
N LEU A 155 -6.10 -3.47 13.48
CA LEU A 155 -4.73 -3.30 13.98
C LEU A 155 -3.98 -2.21 13.19
N LEU A 156 -4.07 -2.24 11.86
CA LEU A 156 -3.44 -1.23 11.01
C LEU A 156 -4.10 0.13 11.14
N PHE A 157 -5.43 0.21 11.28
CA PHE A 157 -6.13 1.45 11.56
C PHE A 157 -5.69 2.08 12.89
N ASN A 158 -5.55 1.28 13.95
CA ASN A 158 -5.05 1.77 15.24
C ASN A 158 -3.59 2.24 15.14
N SER A 159 -2.73 1.48 14.46
CA SER A 159 -1.35 1.88 14.19
C SER A 159 -1.28 3.19 13.40
N TYR A 160 -2.07 3.33 12.33
CA TYR A 160 -2.13 4.52 11.51
C TYR A 160 -2.57 5.74 12.33
N LYS A 161 -3.72 5.63 13.02
CA LYS A 161 -4.27 6.70 13.85
C LYS A 161 -3.29 7.17 14.93
N ALA A 162 -2.66 6.24 15.64
CA ALA A 162 -1.77 6.56 16.74
C ALA A 162 -0.46 7.22 16.27
N ASN A 163 0.14 6.70 15.19
CA ASN A 163 1.41 7.22 14.68
C ASN A 163 1.27 8.52 13.87
N LEU A 164 0.05 8.85 13.42
CA LEU A 164 -0.26 10.08 12.67
C LEU A 164 -1.11 11.08 13.47
N ALA A 165 -1.26 10.91 14.79
CA ALA A 165 -2.16 11.73 15.61
C ALA A 165 -1.88 13.25 15.54
N GLY A 166 -0.63 13.65 15.27
CA GLY A 166 -0.22 15.05 15.07
C GLY A 166 -0.01 15.46 13.61
N TYR A 167 -0.46 14.65 12.65
CA TYR A 167 -0.25 14.93 11.23
C TYR A 167 -0.85 16.28 10.83
N SER A 168 -0.02 17.13 10.23
CA SER A 168 -0.37 18.48 9.82
C SER A 168 -0.15 18.74 8.33
N GLY A 169 0.43 17.78 7.61
CA GLY A 169 0.70 17.86 6.18
C GLY A 169 -0.56 17.92 5.31
N SER A 170 -0.33 18.06 4.01
CA SER A 170 -1.36 18.43 3.04
C SER A 170 -1.92 17.27 2.22
N ASN A 171 -1.29 16.11 2.25
CA ASN A 171 -1.64 15.00 1.36
C ASN A 171 -1.14 13.66 1.92
N ILE A 172 -2.06 12.72 2.13
CA ILE A 172 -1.74 11.32 2.37
C ILE A 172 -2.18 10.50 1.16
N ARG A 173 -1.23 9.75 0.61
CA ARG A 173 -1.44 8.76 -0.46
C ARG A 173 -1.28 7.36 0.12
N ILE A 174 -2.22 6.47 -0.18
CA ILE A 174 -2.13 5.05 0.17
C ILE A 174 -2.03 4.24 -1.11
N ALA A 175 -1.02 3.36 -1.21
CA ALA A 175 -0.88 2.41 -2.29
C ALA A 175 -1.07 0.99 -1.75
N GLY A 176 -2.04 0.24 -2.27
CA GLY A 176 -2.27 -1.15 -1.89
C GLY A 176 -1.92 -2.09 -3.04
N HIS A 177 -1.23 -3.20 -2.77
CA HIS A 177 -0.90 -4.22 -3.79
C HIS A 177 -1.60 -5.55 -3.52
N SER A 178 -2.13 -6.20 -4.55
CA SER A 178 -2.81 -7.49 -4.41
C SER A 178 -3.92 -7.44 -3.35
N LEU A 179 -3.87 -8.25 -2.28
CA LEU A 179 -4.75 -8.12 -1.11
C LEU A 179 -4.66 -6.77 -0.37
N GLY A 180 -3.50 -6.12 -0.43
CA GLY A 180 -3.27 -4.79 0.15
C GLY A 180 -4.20 -3.72 -0.42
N ASN A 181 -4.79 -3.94 -1.60
CA ASN A 181 -5.86 -3.09 -2.16
C ASN A 181 -7.11 -3.08 -1.28
N GLN A 182 -7.54 -4.27 -0.82
CA GLN A 182 -8.67 -4.38 0.09
C GLN A 182 -8.33 -3.70 1.41
N MET A 183 -7.12 -3.92 1.93
CA MET A 183 -6.64 -3.26 3.13
C MET A 183 -6.65 -1.74 3.00
N ALA A 184 -6.17 -1.19 1.89
CA ALA A 184 -6.15 0.24 1.62
C ALA A 184 -7.57 0.84 1.58
N ILE A 185 -8.52 0.17 0.92
CA ILE A 185 -9.93 0.60 0.86
C ILE A 185 -10.58 0.53 2.24
N VAL A 186 -10.40 -0.57 2.98
CA VAL A 186 -10.97 -0.74 4.33
C VAL A 186 -10.37 0.27 5.31
N LEU A 187 -9.06 0.50 5.26
CA LEU A 187 -8.37 1.49 6.08
C LEU A 187 -8.91 2.90 5.79
N ALA A 188 -9.00 3.29 4.51
CA ALA A 188 -9.57 4.58 4.11
C ALA A 188 -11.01 4.75 4.61
N LYS A 189 -11.84 3.69 4.52
CA LYS A 189 -13.21 3.70 5.04
C LYS A 189 -13.26 3.89 6.56
N LYS A 190 -12.46 3.12 7.31
CA LYS A 190 -12.37 3.26 8.78
C LYS A 190 -11.93 4.67 9.20
N ILE A 191 -10.98 5.25 8.49
CA ILE A 191 -10.55 6.63 8.73
C ILE A 191 -11.69 7.61 8.42
N SER A 192 -12.38 7.48 7.28
CA SER A 192 -13.51 8.32 6.92
C SER A 192 -14.64 8.27 7.95
N ASP A 193 -14.94 7.09 8.47
CA ASP A 193 -15.97 6.91 9.50
C ASP A 193 -15.55 7.56 10.81
N ALA A 194 -14.28 7.37 11.21
CA ALA A 194 -13.74 7.98 12.42
C ALA A 194 -13.66 9.51 12.33
N VAL A 195 -13.37 10.07 11.15
CA VAL A 195 -13.43 11.51 10.86
C VAL A 195 -14.87 12.02 10.97
N SER A 196 -15.83 11.30 10.39
CA SER A 196 -17.25 11.67 10.46
C SER A 196 -17.79 11.62 11.90
N ALA A 197 -17.26 10.70 12.72
CA ALA A 197 -17.56 10.60 14.15
C ALA A 197 -16.78 11.60 15.03
N GLY A 198 -15.89 12.43 14.46
CA GLY A 198 -15.09 13.40 15.23
C GLY A 198 -13.98 12.79 16.09
N THR A 199 -13.64 11.51 15.89
CA THR A 199 -12.62 10.79 16.69
C THR A 199 -11.22 10.80 16.04
N VAL A 200 -11.14 11.26 14.79
CA VAL A 200 -9.90 11.38 14.01
C VAL A 200 -9.92 12.72 13.26
N ASN A 201 -8.79 13.40 13.19
CA ASN A 201 -8.65 14.65 12.42
C ASN A 201 -8.84 14.38 10.92
N SER A 202 -9.61 15.24 10.23
CA SER A 202 -9.89 15.09 8.80
C SER A 202 -8.64 15.08 7.91
N LYS A 203 -7.52 15.67 8.35
CA LYS A 203 -6.22 15.60 7.67
C LYS A 203 -5.66 14.18 7.54
N LEU A 204 -6.14 13.23 8.35
CA LEU A 204 -5.74 11.84 8.26
C LEU A 204 -6.50 11.06 7.18
N LEU A 205 -7.58 11.60 6.61
CA LEU A 205 -8.26 10.96 5.48
C LEU A 205 -7.33 10.97 4.25
N PRO A 206 -7.02 9.81 3.65
CA PRO A 206 -6.18 9.79 2.46
C PRO A 206 -6.86 10.56 1.32
N LYS A 207 -6.09 11.40 0.65
CA LYS A 207 -6.57 12.17 -0.50
C LYS A 207 -6.58 11.31 -1.76
N ARG A 208 -5.65 10.36 -1.88
CA ARG A 208 -5.48 9.51 -3.06
C ARG A 208 -5.14 8.07 -2.67
N VAL A 209 -5.79 7.12 -3.30
CA VAL A 209 -5.61 5.68 -3.09
C VAL A 209 -5.28 5.03 -4.43
N ALA A 210 -4.08 4.47 -4.54
CA ALA A 210 -3.62 3.72 -5.70
C ALA A 210 -3.84 2.23 -5.48
N LEU A 211 -4.55 1.62 -6.43
CA LEU A 211 -4.84 0.20 -6.41
C LEU A 211 -3.91 -0.55 -7.38
N LEU A 212 -2.94 -1.28 -6.85
CA LEU A 212 -1.86 -1.90 -7.64
C LEU A 212 -2.14 -3.39 -7.83
N ASP A 213 -2.43 -3.78 -9.06
CA ASP A 213 -2.86 -5.11 -9.51
C ASP A 213 -3.82 -5.80 -8.51
N PRO A 214 -5.04 -5.26 -8.34
CA PRO A 214 -5.90 -5.62 -7.23
C PRO A 214 -6.43 -7.04 -7.29
N PHE A 215 -6.50 -7.69 -6.12
CA PHE A 215 -7.09 -9.01 -5.97
C PHE A 215 -8.36 -8.96 -5.11
N TYR A 216 -9.40 -9.64 -5.56
CA TYR A 216 -10.65 -9.88 -4.83
C TYR A 216 -11.04 -11.33 -5.04
N SER A 217 -11.23 -12.12 -3.99
CA SER A 217 -11.64 -13.51 -4.21
C SER A 217 -13.11 -13.61 -4.62
N ASN A 218 -13.40 -14.61 -5.47
CA ASN A 218 -14.76 -14.91 -5.91
C ASN A 218 -15.65 -15.42 -4.76
N ASN A 219 -16.96 -15.35 -4.97
CA ASN A 219 -18.03 -15.87 -4.10
C ASN A 219 -18.26 -15.10 -2.80
N ALA A 220 -19.48 -15.26 -2.29
CA ALA A 220 -19.97 -14.70 -1.04
C ALA A 220 -19.12 -15.15 0.16
N LYS A 221 -18.94 -14.23 1.12
CA LYS A 221 -18.26 -14.51 2.39
C LYS A 221 -19.26 -14.42 3.54
N SER A 222 -19.35 -15.46 4.35
CA SER A 222 -20.21 -15.47 5.54
C SER A 222 -19.87 -14.31 6.50
N TYR A 223 -18.58 -14.02 6.66
CA TYR A 223 -18.08 -12.90 7.48
C TYR A 223 -18.33 -11.51 6.88
N LEU A 224 -18.92 -11.42 5.68
CA LEU A 224 -19.39 -10.17 5.06
C LEU A 224 -20.92 -10.18 4.87
N GLY A 225 -21.65 -10.98 5.65
CA GLY A 225 -23.11 -11.09 5.49
C GLY A 225 -23.50 -11.67 4.13
N ASN A 226 -22.73 -12.65 3.65
CA ASN A 226 -22.89 -13.30 2.34
C ASN A 226 -22.70 -12.37 1.12
N LYS A 227 -22.03 -11.23 1.31
CA LYS A 227 -21.60 -10.37 0.20
C LYS A 227 -20.27 -10.81 -0.38
N TRP A 228 -20.02 -10.40 -1.61
CA TRP A 228 -18.73 -10.56 -2.26
C TRP A 228 -17.78 -9.47 -1.78
N VAL A 229 -16.51 -9.79 -1.63
CA VAL A 229 -15.48 -8.82 -1.20
C VAL A 229 -15.43 -7.62 -2.14
N GLY A 230 -15.49 -7.88 -3.46
CA GLY A 230 -15.50 -6.83 -4.47
C GLY A 230 -16.70 -5.88 -4.34
N GLU A 231 -17.88 -6.40 -3.98
CA GLU A 231 -19.10 -5.60 -3.76
C GLU A 231 -18.97 -4.68 -2.54
N VAL A 232 -18.43 -5.19 -1.43
CA VAL A 232 -18.17 -4.38 -0.24
C VAL A 232 -17.15 -3.28 -0.55
N CYS A 233 -16.08 -3.61 -1.29
CA CYS A 233 -15.10 -2.63 -1.74
C CYS A 233 -15.73 -1.54 -2.62
N ARG A 234 -16.59 -1.90 -3.59
CA ARG A 234 -17.34 -0.91 -4.41
C ARG A 234 -18.21 0.01 -3.56
N THR A 235 -18.86 -0.53 -2.53
CA THR A 235 -19.66 0.27 -1.60
C THR A 235 -18.78 1.28 -0.86
N TYR A 236 -17.62 0.86 -0.35
CA TYR A 236 -16.70 1.73 0.36
C TYR A 236 -16.08 2.80 -0.55
N VAL A 237 -15.65 2.42 -1.75
CA VAL A 237 -15.13 3.38 -2.74
C VAL A 237 -16.20 4.38 -3.16
N SER A 238 -17.47 3.96 -3.32
CA SER A 238 -18.58 4.88 -3.62
C SER A 238 -18.69 5.95 -2.54
N ALA A 239 -18.74 5.53 -1.27
CA ALA A 239 -18.82 6.45 -0.13
C ALA A 239 -17.60 7.38 -0.05
N LEU A 240 -16.39 6.85 -0.22
CA LEU A 240 -15.14 7.63 -0.14
C LEU A 240 -15.02 8.65 -1.26
N LYS A 241 -15.48 8.34 -2.48
CA LYS A 241 -15.53 9.31 -3.59
C LYS A 241 -16.40 10.52 -3.26
N THR A 242 -17.52 10.34 -2.55
CA THR A 242 -18.36 11.48 -2.10
C THR A 242 -17.64 12.40 -1.11
N LYS A 243 -16.57 11.91 -0.49
CA LYS A 243 -15.70 12.66 0.43
C LYS A 243 -14.44 13.22 -0.26
N GLY A 244 -14.37 13.13 -1.59
CA GLY A 244 -13.24 13.64 -2.37
C GLY A 244 -12.01 12.74 -2.41
N VAL A 245 -12.10 11.49 -1.94
CA VAL A 245 -10.99 10.53 -2.06
C VAL A 245 -10.84 10.11 -3.52
N ILE A 246 -9.63 10.26 -4.05
CA ILE A 246 -9.27 9.94 -5.42
C ILE A 246 -8.83 8.49 -5.50
N PHE A 247 -9.35 7.74 -6.47
CA PHE A 247 -8.94 6.37 -6.72
C PHE A 247 -8.35 6.21 -8.12
N GLU A 248 -7.25 5.49 -8.21
CA GLU A 248 -6.61 5.04 -9.44
C GLU A 248 -6.29 3.56 -9.35
N THR A 249 -6.23 2.88 -10.49
CA THR A 249 -5.91 1.46 -10.54
C THR A 249 -4.91 1.19 -11.65
N TYR A 250 -3.93 0.34 -11.35
CA TYR A 250 -2.93 -0.14 -12.29
C TYR A 250 -3.00 -1.66 -12.37
N ARG A 251 -3.48 -2.19 -13.50
CA ARG A 251 -3.50 -3.64 -13.76
C ARG A 251 -2.32 -4.02 -14.64
N THR A 252 -1.52 -4.98 -14.21
CA THR A 252 -0.35 -5.49 -14.93
C THR A 252 -0.44 -6.98 -15.23
N SER A 253 -1.33 -7.72 -14.55
CA SER A 253 -1.40 -9.17 -14.70
C SER A 253 -2.82 -9.70 -14.90
N GLY A 254 -2.90 -10.92 -15.44
CA GLY A 254 -4.13 -11.69 -15.51
C GLY A 254 -4.55 -12.32 -14.18
N ALA A 255 -3.74 -12.24 -13.12
CA ALA A 255 -4.09 -12.77 -11.80
C ALA A 255 -5.32 -12.07 -11.21
N SER A 256 -5.53 -10.81 -11.61
CA SER A 256 -6.72 -9.99 -11.28
C SER A 256 -7.86 -10.10 -12.29
N SER A 257 -7.70 -10.80 -13.43
CA SER A 257 -8.68 -10.77 -14.54
C SER A 257 -9.05 -12.14 -15.12
N THR A 258 -8.42 -13.22 -14.67
CA THR A 258 -8.81 -14.59 -15.03
C THR A 258 -9.72 -15.13 -13.93
N GLY A 259 -10.99 -15.38 -14.27
CA GLY A 259 -12.03 -15.81 -13.31
C GLY A 259 -11.75 -17.14 -12.58
N PHE A 260 -10.61 -17.77 -12.84
CA PHE A 260 -10.12 -18.96 -12.14
C PHE A 260 -9.45 -18.65 -10.79
N ILE A 261 -8.89 -17.44 -10.58
CA ILE A 261 -8.12 -17.09 -9.36
C ILE A 261 -8.81 -15.98 -8.54
N GLY A 262 -9.38 -14.96 -9.19
CA GLY A 262 -10.07 -13.84 -8.54
C GLY A 262 -11.18 -13.20 -9.40
N ASP A 263 -11.95 -12.29 -8.79
CA ASP A 263 -12.98 -11.47 -9.44
C ASP A 263 -12.32 -10.28 -10.16
N SER A 264 -12.60 -10.16 -11.47
CA SER A 264 -12.16 -9.02 -12.29
C SER A 264 -12.61 -7.67 -11.75
N ASN A 265 -13.72 -7.66 -11.00
CA ASN A 265 -14.32 -6.51 -10.34
C ASN A 265 -14.38 -5.27 -11.24
N SER A 266 -14.79 -5.46 -12.50
CA SER A 266 -14.85 -4.39 -13.52
C SER A 266 -15.65 -3.18 -13.05
N GLY A 267 -16.71 -3.41 -12.28
CA GLY A 267 -17.49 -2.35 -11.63
C GLY A 267 -16.62 -1.46 -10.72
N LEU A 268 -15.67 -2.02 -9.97
CA LEU A 268 -14.74 -1.21 -9.18
C LEU A 268 -13.71 -0.51 -10.07
N MET A 269 -13.18 -1.17 -11.10
CA MET A 269 -12.23 -0.54 -12.03
C MET A 269 -12.83 0.73 -12.65
N ASN A 270 -14.13 0.65 -13.01
CA ASN A 270 -14.92 1.75 -13.56
C ASN A 270 -15.16 2.90 -12.57
N MET A 271 -14.79 2.77 -11.31
CA MET A 271 -14.88 3.84 -10.32
C MET A 271 -13.56 4.60 -10.18
N THR A 272 -12.48 4.13 -10.80
CA THR A 272 -11.11 4.63 -10.63
C THR A 272 -10.55 5.23 -11.93
N ALA A 273 -9.45 5.98 -11.83
CA ALA A 273 -8.59 6.27 -12.97
C ALA A 273 -7.87 4.96 -13.37
N PHE A 274 -8.48 4.20 -14.26
CA PHE A 274 -8.03 2.85 -14.58
C PHE A 274 -6.98 2.83 -15.69
N SER A 275 -5.81 2.27 -15.39
CA SER A 275 -4.71 2.04 -16.31
C SER A 275 -4.42 0.54 -16.44
N GLU A 276 -4.39 0.05 -17.67
CA GLU A 276 -3.95 -1.28 -18.03
C GLU A 276 -2.54 -1.22 -18.58
N LEU A 277 -1.60 -1.72 -17.80
CA LEU A 277 -0.19 -1.82 -18.13
C LEU A 277 0.08 -3.13 -18.86
N LYS A 278 0.97 -3.05 -19.85
CA LYS A 278 1.46 -4.19 -20.63
C LYS A 278 2.91 -4.48 -20.28
N PRO A 279 3.21 -5.26 -19.24
CA PRO A 279 4.58 -5.63 -18.89
C PRO A 279 5.11 -6.73 -19.82
N TRP A 280 5.28 -6.41 -21.11
CA TRP A 280 5.68 -7.37 -22.15
C TRP A 280 7.18 -7.68 -22.16
N TYR A 281 7.97 -6.98 -21.35
CA TYR A 281 9.32 -7.41 -20.95
C TYR A 281 9.31 -8.70 -20.10
N PHE A 282 8.15 -9.12 -19.58
CA PHE A 282 7.96 -10.44 -18.99
C PHE A 282 7.19 -11.36 -19.94
N ASN A 283 7.62 -12.63 -19.96
CA ASN A 283 6.96 -13.68 -20.73
C ASN A 283 5.51 -13.91 -20.25
N ALA A 284 4.67 -14.52 -21.10
CA ALA A 284 3.25 -14.77 -20.79
C ALA A 284 3.04 -15.57 -19.50
N THR A 285 3.96 -16.48 -19.16
CA THR A 285 3.89 -17.37 -17.99
C THR A 285 4.42 -16.76 -16.70
N GLN A 286 5.11 -15.61 -16.75
CA GLN A 286 5.67 -14.92 -15.59
C GLN A 286 4.61 -14.09 -14.85
N LEU A 287 3.52 -14.74 -14.45
CA LEU A 287 2.37 -14.09 -13.83
C LEU A 287 2.71 -13.42 -12.50
N THR A 288 3.61 -14.02 -11.71
CA THR A 288 4.06 -13.47 -10.43
C THR A 288 4.83 -12.17 -10.63
N GLU A 289 5.76 -12.12 -11.57
CA GLU A 289 6.55 -10.92 -11.86
C GLU A 289 5.67 -9.83 -12.47
N LYS A 290 4.74 -10.20 -13.36
CA LYS A 290 3.72 -9.27 -13.87
C LYS A 290 2.85 -8.71 -12.75
N HIS A 291 2.41 -9.55 -11.81
CA HIS A 291 1.61 -9.11 -10.66
C HIS A 291 2.39 -8.12 -9.76
N ASN A 292 3.68 -8.37 -9.54
CA ASN A 292 4.55 -7.47 -8.78
C ASN A 292 4.91 -6.19 -9.53
N ALA A 293 4.82 -6.19 -10.87
CA ALA A 293 5.13 -5.04 -11.70
C ALA A 293 4.36 -3.78 -11.33
N ALA A 294 3.09 -3.91 -10.93
CA ALA A 294 2.29 -2.74 -10.57
C ALA A 294 2.88 -1.95 -9.40
N VAL A 295 3.56 -2.62 -8.47
CA VAL A 295 4.18 -1.97 -7.30
C VAL A 295 5.35 -1.11 -7.73
N TRP A 296 6.36 -1.74 -8.32
CA TRP A 296 7.60 -1.03 -8.62
C TRP A 296 7.40 -0.04 -9.76
N HIS A 297 6.53 -0.34 -10.73
CA HIS A 297 6.25 0.58 -11.84
C HIS A 297 5.54 1.84 -11.35
N TYR A 298 4.51 1.72 -10.50
CA TYR A 298 3.84 2.87 -9.91
C TYR A 298 4.80 3.71 -9.07
N LEU A 299 5.56 3.09 -8.15
CA LEU A 299 6.49 3.81 -7.28
C LEU A 299 7.58 4.53 -8.08
N TRP A 300 8.14 3.86 -9.10
CA TRP A 300 9.17 4.41 -9.97
C TRP A 300 8.64 5.54 -10.86
N SER A 301 7.40 5.44 -11.35
CA SER A 301 6.80 6.46 -12.22
C SER A 301 6.73 7.87 -11.62
N PHE A 302 6.96 8.02 -10.31
CA PHE A 302 7.07 9.31 -9.63
C PHE A 302 8.37 10.09 -9.97
N SER A 303 9.42 9.40 -10.43
CA SER A 303 10.69 10.02 -10.83
C SER A 303 10.63 10.73 -12.19
N SER A 304 9.57 10.51 -12.95
CA SER A 304 9.45 10.92 -14.34
C SER A 304 8.25 11.85 -14.54
N ASN A 305 8.23 12.61 -15.64
CA ASN A 305 7.06 13.38 -16.00
C ASN A 305 5.85 12.46 -16.20
N PRO A 306 4.62 12.94 -15.92
CA PRO A 306 3.43 12.19 -16.28
C PRO A 306 3.45 11.77 -17.77
N PRO A 307 3.22 10.49 -18.08
CA PRO A 307 3.20 10.00 -19.45
C PRO A 307 2.07 10.69 -20.23
N LEU A 308 2.14 10.71 -21.55
CA LEU A 308 1.12 11.34 -22.39
C LEU A 308 0.10 10.32 -22.89
N ILE A 309 -1.09 10.83 -23.23
CA ILE A 309 -2.05 10.10 -24.04
C ILE A 309 -1.66 10.30 -25.51
N THR A 310 -1.35 9.20 -26.20
CA THR A 310 -0.90 9.18 -27.60
C THR A 310 -1.79 10.04 -28.49
N GLY A 311 -1.18 10.95 -29.25
CA GLY A 311 -1.87 11.88 -30.14
C GLY A 311 -2.49 13.09 -29.45
N THR A 312 -2.20 13.32 -28.16
CA THR A 312 -2.68 14.49 -27.40
C THR A 312 -1.56 15.09 -26.53
N SER A 313 -1.81 16.28 -25.97
CA SER A 313 -0.99 16.87 -24.91
C SER A 313 -1.48 16.52 -23.50
N ASN A 314 -2.52 15.67 -23.38
CA ASN A 314 -3.10 15.30 -22.10
C ASN A 314 -2.23 14.26 -21.39
N GLN A 315 -2.05 14.45 -20.09
CA GLN A 315 -1.34 13.50 -19.24
C GLN A 315 -2.19 12.24 -18.98
N ALA A 316 -1.57 11.07 -19.05
CA ALA A 316 -2.06 9.80 -18.56
C ALA A 316 -1.81 9.67 -17.04
N ALA A 317 -2.25 8.56 -16.44
CA ALA A 317 -2.09 8.32 -15.01
C ALA A 317 -0.70 7.75 -14.70
N SER A 318 0.04 8.42 -13.82
CA SER A 318 1.21 7.91 -13.11
C SER A 318 1.18 8.41 -11.66
N ALA A 319 2.11 7.92 -10.84
CA ALA A 319 2.27 8.46 -9.49
C ALA A 319 2.58 9.97 -9.49
N LYS A 320 3.28 10.49 -10.52
CA LYS A 320 3.60 11.91 -10.65
C LYS A 320 2.43 12.77 -11.12
N THR A 321 1.47 12.18 -11.85
CA THR A 321 0.29 12.89 -12.36
C THR A 321 -0.44 13.62 -11.23
N SER A 322 -0.88 14.84 -11.49
CA SER A 322 -1.54 15.67 -10.47
C SER A 322 -2.85 15.06 -9.98
N ASP A 323 -3.21 15.35 -8.73
CA ASP A 323 -4.47 14.87 -8.13
C ASP A 323 -5.69 15.32 -8.94
N SER A 324 -5.68 16.56 -9.48
CA SER A 324 -6.76 17.08 -10.32
C SER A 324 -6.90 16.29 -11.62
N ARG A 325 -5.78 15.96 -12.28
CA ARG A 325 -5.83 15.16 -13.51
C ARG A 325 -6.29 13.74 -13.26
N ILE A 326 -5.85 13.10 -12.17
CA ILE A 326 -6.32 11.76 -11.79
C ILE A 326 -7.81 11.79 -11.45
N THR A 327 -8.31 12.86 -10.83
CA THR A 327 -9.75 13.05 -10.60
C THR A 327 -10.51 13.11 -11.91
N SER A 328 -10.02 13.87 -12.90
CA SER A 328 -10.63 13.91 -14.24
C SER A 328 -10.63 12.53 -14.92
N LEU A 329 -9.53 11.78 -14.84
CA LEU A 329 -9.44 10.41 -15.38
C LEU A 329 -10.39 9.46 -14.65
N MET A 330 -10.48 9.54 -13.32
CA MET A 330 -11.37 8.74 -12.49
C MET A 330 -12.84 8.95 -12.87
N ASN A 331 -13.24 10.20 -13.07
CA ASN A 331 -14.61 10.57 -13.41
C ASN A 331 -14.92 10.50 -14.91
N GLY A 332 -13.92 10.26 -15.76
CA GLY A 332 -14.09 10.07 -17.20
C GLY A 332 -14.74 8.72 -17.57
N GLY A 333 -15.09 8.54 -18.84
CA GLY A 333 -15.68 7.30 -19.36
C GLY A 333 -14.67 6.31 -19.98
N LYS A 334 -13.38 6.63 -19.94
CA LYS A 334 -12.32 5.86 -20.60
C LYS A 334 -11.39 5.22 -19.57
N LYS A 335 -10.71 4.15 -19.97
CA LYS A 335 -9.51 3.62 -19.33
C LYS A 335 -8.29 3.96 -20.17
N LEU A 336 -7.13 3.90 -19.55
CA LEU A 336 -5.84 4.06 -20.21
C LEU A 336 -5.27 2.67 -20.49
N VAL A 337 -4.74 2.45 -21.68
CA VAL A 337 -4.09 1.20 -22.07
C VAL A 337 -2.69 1.53 -22.56
N HIS A 338 -1.70 0.83 -22.03
CA HIS A 338 -0.30 1.00 -22.38
C HIS A 338 -0.09 0.87 -23.90
N ASP A 339 0.63 1.82 -24.50
CA ASP A 339 0.83 1.94 -25.95
C ASP A 339 2.31 1.81 -26.33
N GLN A 340 3.17 2.67 -25.78
CA GLN A 340 4.64 2.61 -25.90
C GLN A 340 5.25 2.37 -24.51
N GLY A 341 6.48 1.86 -24.43
CA GLY A 341 7.16 1.49 -23.16
C GLY A 341 6.90 0.05 -22.69
N ALA A 342 5.96 -0.67 -23.32
CA ALA A 342 5.55 -2.01 -22.90
C ALA A 342 6.68 -3.09 -22.86
N TYR A 343 7.80 -2.88 -23.56
CA TYR A 343 8.92 -3.82 -23.64
C TYR A 343 10.14 -3.41 -22.80
N THR A 344 10.06 -2.30 -22.05
CA THR A 344 11.10 -1.87 -21.11
C THR A 344 10.51 -1.78 -19.70
N LYS A 345 11.35 -1.84 -18.67
CA LYS A 345 10.88 -1.66 -17.29
C LYS A 345 10.71 -0.18 -16.92
N GLU A 346 11.19 0.75 -17.74
CA GLU A 346 11.42 2.15 -17.40
C GLU A 346 10.14 2.97 -17.63
N PRO A 347 9.45 3.48 -16.58
CA PRO A 347 8.19 4.19 -16.77
C PRO A 347 8.32 5.54 -17.51
N SER A 348 9.55 6.04 -17.71
CA SER A 348 9.78 7.32 -18.40
C SER A 348 9.52 7.27 -19.90
N ASP A 349 9.51 6.08 -20.52
CA ASP A 349 9.22 5.89 -21.94
C ASP A 349 7.77 5.45 -22.23
N ASP A 350 6.93 5.38 -21.18
CA ASP A 350 5.53 4.99 -21.29
C ASP A 350 4.68 6.06 -22.01
N ASN A 351 3.76 5.59 -22.85
CA ASN A 351 2.60 6.37 -23.32
C ASN A 351 1.34 5.51 -23.32
N PHE A 352 0.17 6.16 -23.32
CA PHE A 352 -1.11 5.46 -23.20
C PHE A 352 -2.09 5.85 -24.31
N LYS A 353 -2.97 4.92 -24.67
CA LYS A 353 -4.17 5.20 -25.46
C LYS A 353 -5.40 5.15 -24.57
N GLU A 354 -6.40 5.96 -24.89
CA GLU A 354 -7.72 5.82 -24.27
C GLU A 354 -8.50 4.67 -24.93
N ALA A 355 -9.17 3.88 -24.11
CA ALA A 355 -10.08 2.84 -24.54
C ALA A 355 -11.40 2.91 -23.74
N ASN A 356 -12.46 2.33 -24.27
CA ASN A 356 -13.69 2.13 -23.50
C ASN A 356 -13.40 1.23 -22.29
N ARG A 357 -14.05 1.52 -21.17
CA ARG A 357 -13.86 0.81 -19.91
C ARG A 357 -14.25 -0.66 -20.02
#